data_AF-A0A9E4WER6-F1
#
_entry.id   AF-A0A9E4WER6-F1
#
_cell.length_a   1.000
_cell.length_b   1.000
_cell.length_c   1.000
_cell.angle_alpha   90.00
_cell.angle_beta   90.00
_cell.angle_gamma   90.00
#
_symmetry.space_group_name_H-M   'P 1'
#
loop_
_entity.id
_entity.type
_entity.pdbx_description
1 polymer ?
#
loop_
_entity_poly.entity_id
_entity_poly.type
_entity_poly.pdbx_seq_one_letter_code
_entity_poly.pdbx_strand_id
1 'polypeptide(L)'
;ALGEYLYSASAAEDVDAAIAAAAGERRSLADVAVFQRLARGLQALGTYTALFSVDTDPYTVAATAERLAGTDATEADVAAERERLGGETKLLPYQAFATGAGVDAGGAYTALVLLHGGEEAAQANVQRLEDRIAEGTSWLGGQPFSEFISRVDIVRDGSVILAKLRSDRYALWFGLHAGRDTLLVHE
;
A
#
# COMPACT_ATOMS: atom_id res chain seq x y z
N ALA A 1 -24.27 30.62 -30.83
CA ALA A 1 -23.00 30.90 -30.15
C ALA A 1 -22.81 29.83 -29.08
N LEU A 2 -21.92 28.87 -29.32
CA LEU A 2 -21.56 27.82 -28.38
C LEU A 2 -20.33 28.30 -27.61
N GLY A 3 -20.43 28.32 -26.29
CA GLY A 3 -19.43 28.86 -25.38
C GLY A 3 -18.10 28.14 -25.46
N GLU A 4 -17.07 28.90 -25.14
CA GLU A 4 -15.66 28.53 -25.04
C GLU A 4 -15.47 27.30 -24.14
N TYR A 5 -15.10 26.17 -24.73
CA TYR A 5 -14.56 25.04 -23.98
C TYR A 5 -13.08 25.31 -23.70
N LEU A 6 -12.75 25.55 -22.45
CA LEU A 6 -11.38 25.65 -21.97
C LEU A 6 -10.77 24.23 -21.95
N TYR A 7 -10.16 23.80 -23.05
CA TYR A 7 -9.29 22.62 -23.05
C TYR A 7 -7.92 23.04 -22.51
N SER A 8 -7.74 22.89 -21.19
CA SER A 8 -6.40 22.81 -20.62
C SER A 8 -5.90 21.37 -20.80
N ALA A 9 -5.04 21.15 -21.79
CA ALA A 9 -4.15 20.00 -21.80
C ALA A 9 -2.79 20.51 -21.34
N SER A 10 -2.53 20.49 -20.03
CA SER A 10 -1.15 20.46 -19.57
C SER A 10 -0.56 19.19 -20.17
N ALA A 11 0.48 19.31 -21.00
CA ALA A 11 1.31 18.17 -21.34
C ALA A 11 1.82 17.61 -20.01
N ALA A 12 1.22 16.51 -19.56
CA ALA A 12 1.73 15.79 -18.41
C ALA A 12 2.94 15.04 -18.95
N GLU A 13 4.14 15.38 -18.48
CA GLU A 13 5.38 14.68 -18.84
C GLU A 13 5.21 13.14 -18.71
N ASP A 14 4.35 12.71 -17.79
CA ASP A 14 3.95 11.32 -17.57
C ASP A 14 3.22 10.69 -18.77
N VAL A 15 2.34 11.43 -19.46
CA VAL A 15 1.61 10.95 -20.65
C VAL A 15 2.57 10.81 -21.82
N ASP A 16 3.47 11.78 -22.03
CA ASP A 16 4.49 11.71 -23.07
C ASP A 16 5.48 10.57 -22.80
N ALA A 17 5.87 10.37 -21.53
CA ALA A 17 6.69 9.25 -21.12
C ALA A 17 5.99 7.90 -21.37
N ALA A 18 4.69 7.81 -21.12
CA ALA A 18 3.89 6.61 -21.40
C ALA A 18 3.78 6.33 -22.91
N ILE A 19 3.55 7.36 -23.73
CA ILE A 19 3.51 7.24 -25.20
C ILE A 19 4.88 6.77 -25.73
N ALA A 20 5.97 7.40 -25.29
CA ALA A 20 7.32 7.02 -25.69
C ALA A 20 7.66 5.57 -25.27
N ALA A 21 7.24 5.14 -24.07
CA ALA A 21 7.40 3.76 -23.65
C ALA A 21 6.57 2.78 -24.51
N ALA A 22 5.34 3.14 -24.87
CA ALA A 22 4.50 2.34 -25.76
C ALA A 22 5.05 2.24 -27.19
N ALA A 23 5.73 3.28 -27.67
CA ALA A 23 6.44 3.30 -28.95
C ALA A 23 7.80 2.57 -28.93
N GLY A 24 8.25 2.09 -27.76
CA GLY A 24 9.57 1.46 -27.59
C GLY A 24 10.74 2.44 -27.56
N GLU A 25 10.47 3.73 -27.45
CA GLU A 25 11.47 4.82 -27.42
C GLU A 25 12.06 5.02 -26.02
N ARG A 26 11.41 4.46 -24.99
CA ARG A 26 11.87 4.46 -23.60
C ARG A 26 11.57 3.11 -22.94
N ARG A 27 12.38 2.72 -21.95
CA ARG A 27 12.11 1.53 -21.12
C ARG A 27 10.81 1.70 -20.34
N SER A 28 9.98 0.67 -20.33
CA SER A 28 8.73 0.66 -19.60
C SER A 28 8.92 0.13 -18.19
N LEU A 29 8.12 0.61 -17.22
CA LEU A 29 8.00 -0.06 -15.91
C LEU A 29 7.49 -1.50 -16.05
N ALA A 30 6.77 -1.80 -17.14
CA ALA A 30 6.33 -3.15 -17.47
C ALA A 30 7.50 -4.11 -17.75
N ASP A 31 8.72 -3.60 -18.03
CA ASP A 31 9.91 -4.42 -18.26
C ASP A 31 10.66 -4.75 -16.96
N VAL A 32 10.28 -4.13 -15.84
CA VAL A 32 10.96 -4.29 -14.56
C VAL A 32 10.26 -5.41 -13.76
N ALA A 33 11.02 -6.44 -13.41
CA ALA A 33 10.49 -7.66 -12.77
C ALA A 33 9.67 -7.38 -11.50
N VAL A 34 10.06 -6.40 -10.69
CA VAL A 34 9.34 -6.02 -9.46
C VAL A 34 7.90 -5.59 -9.75
N PHE A 35 7.71 -4.71 -10.74
CA PHE A 35 6.39 -4.20 -11.11
C PHE A 35 5.56 -5.27 -11.83
N GLN A 36 6.19 -6.13 -12.64
CA GLN A 36 5.49 -7.28 -13.24
C GLN A 36 4.90 -8.20 -12.17
N ARG A 37 5.65 -8.51 -11.11
CA ARG A 37 5.18 -9.37 -10.01
C ARG A 37 4.02 -8.73 -9.25
N LEU A 38 4.14 -7.44 -8.92
CA LEU A 38 3.06 -6.70 -8.26
C LEU A 38 1.81 -6.61 -9.13
N ALA A 39 1.97 -6.32 -10.43
CA ALA A 39 0.86 -6.21 -11.37
C ALA A 39 0.13 -7.54 -11.56
N ARG A 40 0.86 -8.67 -11.65
CA ARG A 40 0.26 -10.02 -11.65
C ARG A 40 -0.53 -10.30 -10.39
N GLY A 41 -0.02 -9.88 -9.22
CA GLY A 41 -0.75 -10.00 -7.96
C GLY A 41 -2.07 -9.23 -7.94
N LEU A 42 -2.05 -7.96 -8.38
CA LEU A 42 -3.26 -7.14 -8.51
C LEU A 42 -4.25 -7.70 -9.53
N GLN A 43 -3.74 -8.19 -10.67
CA GLN A 43 -4.55 -8.86 -11.69
C GLN A 43 -5.20 -10.13 -11.14
N ALA A 44 -4.47 -10.97 -10.40
CA ALA A 44 -5.00 -12.16 -9.76
C ALA A 44 -6.08 -11.82 -8.72
N LEU A 45 -5.95 -10.67 -8.06
CA LEU A 45 -6.97 -10.13 -7.15
C LEU A 45 -8.13 -9.47 -7.87
N GLY A 46 -8.07 -9.22 -9.18
CA GLY A 46 -9.16 -8.64 -9.98
C GLY A 46 -9.38 -7.14 -9.76
N THR A 47 -8.32 -6.35 -9.53
CA THR A 47 -8.45 -4.91 -9.30
C THR A 47 -8.65 -4.11 -10.59
N TYR A 48 -9.29 -2.96 -10.48
CA TYR A 48 -9.44 -1.99 -11.58
C TYR A 48 -8.61 -0.71 -11.36
N THR A 49 -8.01 -0.53 -10.18
CA THR A 49 -6.97 0.47 -9.94
C THR A 49 -5.68 -0.18 -9.44
N ALA A 50 -4.58 0.55 -9.57
CA ALA A 50 -3.27 0.13 -9.10
C ALA A 50 -2.42 1.33 -8.70
N LEU A 51 -1.84 1.27 -7.51
CA LEU A 51 -0.76 2.13 -7.06
C LEU A 51 0.40 1.23 -6.62
N PHE A 52 1.62 1.56 -7.04
CA PHE A 52 2.80 0.75 -6.79
C PHE A 52 3.83 1.58 -6.03
N SER A 53 4.52 0.95 -5.07
CA SER A 53 5.71 1.52 -4.45
C SER A 53 6.79 0.46 -4.31
N VAL A 54 8.00 0.84 -4.70
CA VAL A 54 9.24 0.13 -4.37
C VAL A 54 9.99 0.81 -3.22
N ASP A 55 9.51 1.98 -2.79
CA ASP A 55 10.01 2.68 -1.62
C ASP A 55 9.21 2.21 -0.40
N THR A 56 9.92 1.55 0.52
CA THR A 56 9.36 1.00 1.76
C THR A 56 9.88 1.75 2.99
N ASP A 57 10.89 2.60 2.83
CA ASP A 57 11.51 3.37 3.93
C ASP A 57 10.48 4.17 4.74
N PRO A 58 9.46 4.82 4.14
CA PRO A 58 8.40 5.52 4.87
C PRO A 58 7.56 4.66 5.82
N TYR A 59 7.64 3.33 5.71
CA TYR A 59 6.94 2.35 6.53
C TYR A 59 7.84 1.66 7.55
N THR A 60 9.12 2.02 7.63
CA THR A 60 9.96 1.62 8.77
C THR A 60 9.41 2.21 10.07
N VAL A 61 9.69 1.55 11.20
CA VAL A 61 9.32 2.08 12.53
C VAL A 61 9.88 3.49 12.74
N ALA A 62 11.14 3.72 12.35
CA ALA A 62 11.81 5.00 12.54
C ALA A 62 11.11 6.13 11.75
N ALA A 63 10.95 5.96 10.44
CA ALA A 63 10.32 6.97 9.59
C ALA A 63 8.84 7.17 9.93
N THR A 64 8.15 6.11 10.35
CA THR A 64 6.77 6.22 10.82
C THR A 64 6.70 7.02 12.11
N ALA A 65 7.51 6.71 13.12
CA ALA A 65 7.52 7.43 14.40
C ALA A 65 7.78 8.93 14.20
N GLU A 66 8.77 9.30 13.39
CA GLU A 66 9.06 10.70 13.05
C GLU A 66 7.85 11.39 12.40
N ARG A 67 7.20 10.72 11.45
CA ARG A 67 6.01 11.25 10.78
C ARG A 67 4.82 11.40 11.71
N LEU A 68 4.59 10.45 12.63
CA LEU A 68 3.46 10.49 13.56
C LEU A 68 3.64 11.56 14.63
N ALA A 69 4.87 11.76 15.10
CA ALA A 69 5.19 12.80 16.07
C ALA A 69 4.96 14.21 15.49
N GLY A 70 5.16 14.38 14.18
CA GLY A 70 4.90 15.62 13.46
C GLY A 70 6.15 16.50 13.24
N THR A 71 6.00 17.57 12.48
CA THR A 71 7.14 18.40 12.00
C THR A 71 7.86 19.18 13.10
N ASP A 72 7.15 19.51 14.19
CA ASP A 72 7.68 20.28 15.32
C ASP A 72 7.95 19.40 16.55
N ALA A 73 7.99 18.07 16.35
CA ALA A 73 8.22 17.09 17.41
C ALA A 73 9.60 17.22 18.03
N THR A 74 9.67 17.03 19.35
CA THR A 74 10.93 16.85 20.06
C THR A 74 11.44 15.42 19.92
N GLU A 75 12.71 15.18 20.26
CA GLU A 75 13.26 13.82 20.32
C GLU A 75 12.47 12.91 21.27
N ALA A 76 11.91 13.47 22.35
CA ALA A 76 11.09 12.73 23.30
C ALA A 76 9.75 12.28 22.69
N ASP A 77 9.13 13.13 21.85
CA ASP A 77 7.89 12.79 21.15
C ASP A 77 8.11 11.66 20.13
N VAL A 78 9.21 11.75 19.36
CA VAL A 78 9.59 10.69 18.41
C VAL A 78 9.92 9.38 19.15
N ALA A 79 10.59 9.46 20.29
CA ALA A 79 10.89 8.28 21.12
C ALA A 79 9.61 7.62 21.66
N ALA A 80 8.62 8.40 22.10
CA ALA A 80 7.34 7.90 22.57
C ALA A 80 6.56 7.19 21.44
N GLU A 81 6.50 7.77 20.24
CA GLU A 81 5.86 7.11 19.09
C GLU A 81 6.60 5.83 18.67
N ARG A 82 7.94 5.84 18.72
CA ARG A 82 8.74 4.65 18.45
C ARG A 82 8.49 3.53 19.46
N GLU A 83 8.38 3.86 20.75
CA GLU A 83 8.05 2.90 21.80
C GLU A 83 6.65 2.32 21.59
N ARG A 84 5.67 3.18 21.29
CA ARG A 84 4.29 2.77 20.99
C ARG A 84 4.23 1.81 19.80
N LEU A 85 4.86 2.15 18.67
CA LEU A 85 4.96 1.28 17.49
C LEU A 85 5.80 0.01 17.79
N GLY A 86 6.76 0.11 18.70
CA GLY A 86 7.56 -1.00 19.20
C GLY A 86 6.73 -2.09 19.87
N GLY A 87 5.68 -1.70 20.59
CA GLY A 87 4.74 -2.61 21.27
C GLY A 87 3.69 -3.25 20.36
N GLU A 88 3.52 -2.77 19.13
CA GLU A 88 2.55 -3.33 18.18
C GLU A 88 3.17 -4.44 17.32
N THR A 89 2.35 -5.40 16.89
CA THR A 89 2.75 -6.37 15.86
C THR A 89 3.13 -5.63 14.58
N LYS A 90 4.30 -5.97 14.03
CA LYS A 90 4.87 -5.36 12.82
C LYS A 90 5.05 -6.41 11.75
N LEU A 91 5.05 -5.99 10.49
CA LEU A 91 5.51 -6.85 9.41
C LEU A 91 7.04 -7.02 9.49
N LEU A 92 7.53 -8.13 8.99
CA LEU A 92 8.92 -8.26 8.56
C LEU A 92 9.16 -7.39 7.31
N PRO A 93 10.41 -7.01 7.02
CA PRO A 93 10.74 -6.23 5.84
C PRO A 93 10.23 -6.86 4.54
N TYR A 94 9.64 -6.02 3.69
CA TYR A 94 9.22 -6.36 2.34
C TYR A 94 9.91 -5.40 1.35
N GLN A 95 10.00 -5.79 0.08
CA GLN A 95 10.78 -5.06 -0.94
C GLN A 95 9.95 -4.02 -1.69
N ALA A 96 8.67 -4.32 -1.88
CA ALA A 96 7.77 -3.47 -2.62
C ALA A 96 6.33 -3.85 -2.29
N PHE A 97 5.41 -2.93 -2.54
CA PHE A 97 3.99 -3.22 -2.41
C PHE A 97 3.18 -2.56 -3.52
N ALA A 98 1.97 -3.06 -3.70
CA ALA A 98 0.96 -2.40 -4.50
C ALA A 98 -0.40 -2.47 -3.81
N THR A 99 -1.22 -1.46 -4.05
CA THR A 99 -2.61 -1.43 -3.60
C THR A 99 -3.54 -1.08 -4.74
N GLY A 100 -4.79 -1.50 -4.65
CA GLY A 100 -5.80 -1.22 -5.65
C GLY A 100 -7.20 -1.39 -5.07
N ALA A 101 -8.20 -1.03 -5.85
CA ALA A 101 -9.60 -1.26 -5.54
C ALA A 101 -10.17 -2.31 -6.49
N GLY A 102 -11.07 -3.14 -5.97
CA GLY A 102 -11.80 -4.14 -6.73
C GLY A 102 -13.21 -4.36 -6.18
N VAL A 103 -14.03 -5.06 -6.96
CA VAL A 103 -15.39 -5.48 -6.58
C VAL A 103 -15.58 -6.91 -7.06
N ASP A 104 -16.10 -7.78 -6.18
CA ASP A 104 -16.48 -9.15 -6.52
C ASP A 104 -17.83 -9.50 -5.87
N ALA A 105 -18.20 -10.78 -5.86
CA ALA A 105 -19.45 -11.25 -5.26
C ALA A 105 -19.58 -10.92 -3.75
N GLY A 106 -18.46 -10.68 -3.06
CA GLY A 106 -18.44 -10.26 -1.66
C GLY A 106 -18.48 -8.74 -1.46
N GLY A 107 -18.66 -7.95 -2.53
CA GLY A 107 -18.68 -6.49 -2.51
C GLY A 107 -17.33 -5.86 -2.83
N ALA A 108 -17.19 -4.58 -2.49
CA ALA A 108 -15.95 -3.82 -2.70
C ALA A 108 -14.84 -4.29 -1.73
N TYR A 109 -13.59 -4.19 -2.18
CA TYR A 109 -12.41 -4.46 -1.37
C TYR A 109 -11.24 -3.58 -1.78
N THR A 110 -10.33 -3.36 -0.82
CA THR A 110 -8.97 -2.87 -1.07
C THR A 110 -8.06 -4.08 -1.25
N ALA A 111 -7.41 -4.16 -2.40
CA ALA A 111 -6.35 -5.13 -2.64
C ALA A 111 -5.02 -4.61 -2.07
N LEU A 112 -4.25 -5.53 -1.52
CA LEU A 112 -2.87 -5.31 -1.09
C LEU A 112 -2.00 -6.46 -1.62
N VAL A 113 -0.88 -6.09 -2.22
CA VAL A 113 0.15 -7.02 -2.70
C VAL A 113 1.45 -6.65 -2.02
N LEU A 114 2.07 -7.58 -1.29
CA LEU A 114 3.37 -7.39 -0.65
C LEU A 114 4.39 -8.34 -1.27
N LEU A 115 5.47 -7.80 -1.82
CA LEU A 115 6.57 -8.58 -2.38
C LEU A 115 7.72 -8.67 -1.37
N HIS A 116 8.16 -9.88 -1.08
CA HIS A 116 9.26 -10.15 -0.14
C HIS A 116 10.49 -10.70 -0.87
N GLY A 117 11.65 -10.57 -0.21
CA GLY A 117 12.92 -11.09 -0.71
C GLY A 117 13.00 -12.62 -0.76
N GLY A 118 12.12 -13.32 -0.05
CA GLY A 118 12.04 -14.78 -0.03
C GLY A 118 10.69 -15.29 0.44
N GLU A 119 10.43 -16.58 0.21
CA GLU A 119 9.18 -17.22 0.60
C GLU A 119 8.99 -17.31 2.10
N GLU A 120 10.08 -17.50 2.86
CA GLU A 120 10.05 -17.57 4.31
C GLU A 120 9.55 -16.27 4.94
N ALA A 121 10.07 -15.12 4.47
CA ALA A 121 9.61 -13.81 4.92
C ALA A 121 8.13 -13.58 4.57
N ALA A 122 7.70 -13.96 3.36
CA ALA A 122 6.29 -13.88 2.97
C ALA A 122 5.41 -14.79 3.84
N GLN A 123 5.86 -16.01 4.15
CA GLN A 123 5.12 -16.94 4.99
C GLN A 123 4.95 -16.42 6.42
N ALA A 124 5.99 -15.86 7.01
CA ALA A 124 5.93 -15.25 8.33
C ALA A 124 5.04 -13.99 8.35
N ASN A 125 5.00 -13.23 7.26
CA ASN A 125 4.17 -12.03 7.17
C ASN A 125 2.68 -12.29 6.95
N VAL A 126 2.26 -13.50 6.57
CA VAL A 126 0.83 -13.83 6.51
C VAL A 126 0.19 -13.65 7.88
N GLN A 127 0.72 -14.32 8.91
CA GLN A 127 0.17 -14.23 10.26
C GLN A 127 0.34 -12.83 10.84
N ARG A 128 1.49 -12.19 10.65
CA ARG A 128 1.73 -10.83 11.15
C ARG A 128 0.77 -9.81 10.56
N LEU A 129 0.38 -9.96 9.29
CA LEU A 129 -0.61 -9.10 8.66
C LEU A 129 -2.01 -9.32 9.25
N GLU A 130 -2.39 -10.58 9.50
CA GLU A 130 -3.65 -10.90 10.19
C GLU A 130 -3.69 -10.31 11.60
N ASP A 131 -2.64 -10.54 12.39
CA ASP A 131 -2.50 -10.01 13.75
C ASP A 131 -2.52 -8.47 13.74
N ARG A 132 -1.83 -7.85 12.78
CA ARG A 132 -1.83 -6.40 12.59
C ARG A 132 -3.23 -5.86 12.31
N ILE A 133 -4.04 -6.54 11.50
CA ILE A 133 -5.42 -6.11 11.22
C ILE A 133 -6.31 -6.32 12.44
N ALA A 134 -6.10 -7.40 13.19
CA ALA A 134 -6.91 -7.72 14.37
C ALA A 134 -6.64 -6.75 15.54
N GLU A 135 -5.37 -6.44 15.80
CA GLU A 135 -4.91 -5.77 17.01
C GLU A 135 -4.39 -4.35 16.78
N GLY A 136 -4.01 -4.03 15.53
CA GLY A 136 -3.42 -2.76 15.17
C GLY A 136 -4.43 -1.63 15.07
N THR A 137 -3.92 -0.40 15.18
CA THR A 137 -4.70 0.83 15.11
C THR A 137 -4.29 1.66 13.91
N SER A 138 -5.29 2.11 13.13
CA SER A 138 -5.09 3.10 12.08
C SER A 138 -4.73 4.44 12.69
N TRP A 139 -3.60 5.00 12.25
CA TRP A 139 -3.22 6.35 12.64
C TRP A 139 -4.19 7.38 12.07
N LEU A 140 -4.56 7.23 10.79
CA LEU A 140 -5.42 8.19 10.10
C LEU A 140 -6.84 8.23 10.70
N GLY A 141 -7.35 7.06 11.09
CA GLY A 141 -8.69 6.89 11.62
C GLY A 141 -8.79 6.93 13.15
N GLY A 142 -7.65 6.89 13.87
CA GLY A 142 -7.59 6.81 15.33
C GLY A 142 -8.33 5.61 15.94
N GLN A 143 -8.53 4.53 15.17
CA GLN A 143 -9.34 3.39 15.59
C GLN A 143 -8.74 2.06 15.11
N PRO A 144 -9.07 0.94 15.78
CA PRO A 144 -8.59 -0.38 15.39
C PRO A 144 -8.93 -0.70 13.92
N PHE A 145 -8.02 -1.37 13.22
CA PHE A 145 -8.28 -1.82 11.84
C PHE A 145 -9.49 -2.76 11.80
N SER A 146 -9.66 -3.60 12.80
CA SER A 146 -10.78 -4.54 12.94
C SER A 146 -12.17 -3.90 13.01
N GLU A 147 -12.27 -2.63 13.41
CA GLU A 147 -13.56 -1.91 13.44
C GLU A 147 -14.11 -1.60 12.04
N PHE A 148 -13.22 -1.47 11.04
CA PHE A 148 -13.63 -1.11 9.67
C PHE A 148 -13.15 -2.11 8.61
N ILE A 149 -12.25 -3.04 8.92
CA ILE A 149 -11.89 -4.17 8.06
C ILE A 149 -12.68 -5.39 8.51
N SER A 150 -13.87 -5.53 7.94
CA SER A 150 -14.86 -6.57 8.28
C SER A 150 -14.46 -7.99 7.86
N ARG A 151 -13.64 -8.13 6.82
CA ARG A 151 -13.15 -9.42 6.32
C ARG A 151 -11.82 -9.25 5.63
N VAL A 152 -10.98 -10.26 5.81
CA VAL A 152 -9.66 -10.37 5.22
C VAL A 152 -9.55 -11.71 4.54
N ASP A 153 -9.19 -11.71 3.26
CA ASP A 153 -8.80 -12.91 2.52
C ASP A 153 -7.32 -12.77 2.16
N ILE A 154 -6.43 -13.51 2.84
CA ILE A 154 -4.99 -13.49 2.57
C ILE A 154 -4.56 -14.81 1.93
N VAL A 155 -3.81 -14.71 0.84
CA VAL A 155 -3.21 -15.82 0.12
C VAL A 155 -1.73 -15.53 -0.10
N ARG A 156 -0.88 -16.55 0.02
CA ARG A 156 0.54 -16.46 -0.37
C ARG A 156 0.77 -17.18 -1.69
N ASP A 157 1.55 -16.57 -2.56
CA ASP A 157 2.09 -17.15 -3.79
C ASP A 157 3.61 -16.93 -3.84
N GLY A 158 4.37 -17.97 -3.46
CA GLY A 158 5.82 -17.89 -3.31
C GLY A 158 6.25 -16.80 -2.32
N SER A 159 6.97 -15.79 -2.80
CA SER A 159 7.41 -14.62 -2.00
C SER A 159 6.44 -13.43 -2.04
N VAL A 160 5.23 -13.62 -2.58
CA VAL A 160 4.20 -12.58 -2.67
C VAL A 160 3.04 -12.91 -1.74
N ILE A 161 2.57 -11.91 -0.98
CA ILE A 161 1.29 -11.97 -0.27
C ILE A 161 0.26 -11.20 -1.10
N LEU A 162 -0.92 -11.77 -1.24
CA LEU A 162 -2.10 -11.21 -1.89
C LEU A 162 -3.20 -11.11 -0.84
N ALA A 163 -3.72 -9.91 -0.58
CA ALA A 163 -4.77 -9.70 0.41
C ALA A 163 -5.95 -8.91 -0.18
N LYS A 164 -7.17 -9.37 0.11
CA LYS A 164 -8.40 -8.57 -0.05
C LYS A 164 -8.86 -8.10 1.32
N LEU A 165 -8.88 -6.79 1.51
CA LEU A 165 -9.34 -6.13 2.73
C LEU A 165 -10.72 -5.55 2.46
N ARG A 166 -11.76 -6.17 3.02
CA ARG A 166 -13.15 -5.68 2.88
C ARG A 166 -13.46 -4.69 3.97
N SER A 167 -13.73 -3.47 3.55
CA SER A 167 -14.00 -2.37 4.45
C SER A 167 -15.25 -1.60 4.03
N ASP A 168 -15.97 -1.08 5.01
CA ASP A 168 -17.02 -0.08 4.83
C ASP A 168 -16.46 1.31 4.48
N ARG A 169 -15.14 1.50 4.58
CA ARG A 169 -14.42 2.72 4.19
C ARG A 169 -13.86 2.63 2.78
N TYR A 170 -14.51 3.33 1.86
CA TYR A 170 -14.04 3.48 0.47
C TYR A 170 -12.64 4.10 0.34
N ALA A 171 -12.14 4.78 1.37
CA ALA A 171 -10.86 5.48 1.34
C ALA A 171 -9.67 4.65 1.91
N LEU A 172 -9.87 3.38 2.30
CA LEU A 172 -8.77 2.58 2.87
C LEU A 172 -7.58 2.47 1.91
N TRP A 173 -7.83 2.16 0.63
CA TRP A 173 -6.77 2.08 -0.39
C TRP A 173 -5.97 3.38 -0.53
N PHE A 174 -6.64 4.55 -0.42
CA PHE A 174 -5.98 5.85 -0.42
C PHE A 174 -5.18 6.08 0.86
N GLY A 175 -5.73 5.70 2.02
CA GLY A 175 -5.04 5.78 3.31
C GLY A 175 -3.77 4.94 3.34
N LEU A 176 -3.78 3.75 2.74
CA LEU A 176 -2.59 2.89 2.66
C LEU A 176 -1.48 3.52 1.84
N HIS A 177 -1.78 4.14 0.69
CA HIS A 177 -0.73 4.67 -0.19
C HIS A 177 -0.40 6.14 0.07
N ALA A 178 -1.41 7.02 0.02
CA ALA A 178 -1.21 8.46 0.13
C ALA A 178 -1.10 8.90 1.60
N GLY A 179 -1.94 8.34 2.46
CA GLY A 179 -1.93 8.64 3.90
C GLY A 179 -0.84 7.91 4.69
N ARG A 180 -0.18 6.92 4.08
CA ARG A 180 0.86 6.07 4.69
C ARG A 180 0.40 5.56 6.05
N ASP A 181 -0.79 4.98 6.11
CA ASP A 181 -1.33 4.45 7.36
C ASP A 181 -0.40 3.37 7.96
N THR A 182 -0.60 3.07 9.24
CA THR A 182 0.29 2.22 10.04
C THR A 182 0.14 0.72 9.76
N LEU A 183 -0.73 0.32 8.84
CA LEU A 183 -0.98 -1.09 8.50
C LEU A 183 0.27 -1.77 7.93
N LEU A 184 1.05 -1.04 7.14
CA LEU A 184 2.20 -1.59 6.44
C LEU A 184 3.52 -1.39 7.20
N VAL A 185 3.46 -0.93 8.45
CA VAL A 185 4.67 -0.69 9.25
C VAL A 185 5.46 -1.99 9.43
N HIS A 186 6.75 -1.92 9.15
CA HIS A 186 7.66 -3.04 9.26
C HIS A 186 8.88 -2.71 10.12
N GLU A 187 9.55 -3.78 10.56
CA GLU A 187 10.84 -3.74 11.28
C GLU A 187 11.93 -2.99 10.51
#